data_AF-A0A0B9A280-F1
#
_entry.id   AF-A0A0B9A280-F1
#
_cell.length_a   1.000
_cell.length_b   1.000
_cell.length_c   1.000
_cell.angle_alpha   90.00
_cell.angle_beta   90.00
_cell.angle_gamma   90.00
#
_symmetry.space_group_name_H-M   'P 1'
#
loop_
_entity.id
_entity.type
_entity.pdbx_description
1 polymer ?
#
loop_
_entity_poly.entity_id
_entity_poly.type
_entity_poly.pdbx_seq_one_letter_code
_entity_poly.pdbx_strand_id
1 'polypeptide(L)'
;MTKLMYMNKTSRTLGTYAAIFAMAAIPRPLLASTPEMLSSRTAWIVHYADDSCRLGREFGAEGDKIMVILDQFAPGDVYHITLAGKGTERLGKTGSDADMGFGPELALQKQVGLMRGTNTAGEPVVVLGPLDLLNRDSEGAHPPATAAEVAKIRELRIRRKSEDLTFRLGTMTSALAGMRTCTADLVKLWGLDPVQQQNLASLPAPLTSPSKWLKSSDYPKKALRKNEQALVSFRLMIDASGTPTLCRIQVATQSPEFKELTCELLMKRARFEPARDRSGTAVPSYHVNTVRWIVAD
;
A
#
# COMPACT_ATOMS: atom_id res chain seq x y z
N MET A 1 69.37 -20.13 -30.17
CA MET A 1 69.49 -20.32 -31.64
C MET A 1 69.29 -18.97 -32.31
N THR A 2 70.32 -18.55 -33.02
CA THR A 2 70.52 -17.28 -33.74
C THR A 2 69.59 -17.13 -34.95
N LYS A 3 69.39 -15.88 -35.41
CA LYS A 3 68.90 -15.36 -36.72
C LYS A 3 67.65 -14.48 -36.57
N LEU A 4 67.48 -13.33 -37.22
CA LEU A 4 68.26 -12.54 -38.16
C LEU A 4 67.63 -11.13 -38.20
N MET A 5 68.43 -10.08 -38.36
CA MET A 5 67.97 -8.78 -38.88
C MET A 5 67.47 -8.93 -40.33
N TYR A 6 66.46 -8.16 -40.73
CA TYR A 6 66.45 -7.56 -42.07
C TYR A 6 65.62 -6.26 -42.15
N MET A 7 66.05 -5.43 -43.11
CA MET A 7 65.93 -3.99 -43.26
C MET A 7 64.55 -3.40 -43.62
N ASN A 8 64.41 -2.15 -43.18
CA ASN A 8 63.69 -1.00 -43.74
C ASN A 8 63.30 -1.07 -45.23
N LYS A 9 62.05 -0.65 -45.49
CA LYS A 9 61.68 0.05 -46.73
C LYS A 9 60.85 1.28 -46.38
N THR A 10 61.47 2.44 -46.57
CA THR A 10 60.84 3.76 -46.54
C THR A 10 59.89 3.91 -47.73
N SER A 11 58.62 4.20 -47.47
CA SER A 11 57.71 4.78 -48.47
C SER A 11 57.10 6.05 -47.89
N ARG A 12 57.34 7.14 -48.62
CA ARG A 12 56.82 8.47 -48.37
C ARG A 12 55.34 8.55 -48.80
N THR A 13 54.68 9.55 -48.21
CA THR A 13 53.52 10.32 -48.71
C THR A 13 52.16 9.63 -48.80
N LEU A 14 51.24 10.03 -47.91
CA LEU A 14 50.11 10.93 -48.24
C LEU A 14 49.47 11.38 -46.92
N GLY A 15 49.42 12.70 -46.70
CA GLY A 15 48.80 13.27 -45.52
C GLY A 15 47.28 13.10 -45.59
N THR A 16 46.75 12.15 -44.83
CA THR A 16 45.32 12.00 -44.61
C THR A 16 44.89 13.04 -43.58
N TYR A 17 44.15 14.06 -44.02
CA TYR A 17 43.40 14.93 -43.11
C TYR A 17 42.37 14.06 -42.38
N ALA A 18 42.65 13.70 -41.13
CA ALA A 18 41.66 13.09 -40.25
C ALA A 18 40.64 14.17 -39.89
N ALA A 19 39.49 14.15 -40.56
CA ALA A 19 38.32 14.89 -40.12
C ALA A 19 37.89 14.32 -38.76
N ILE A 20 38.20 15.03 -37.68
CA ILE A 20 37.68 14.74 -36.35
C ILE A 20 36.18 15.05 -36.41
N PHE A 21 35.37 14.02 -36.66
CA PHE A 21 33.93 14.09 -36.38
C PHE A 21 33.76 14.14 -34.87
N ALA A 22 33.60 15.34 -34.33
CA ALA A 22 33.06 15.52 -33.00
C ALA A 22 31.63 14.95 -33.00
N MET A 23 31.47 13.70 -32.56
CA MET A 23 30.16 13.16 -32.22
C MET A 23 29.61 13.99 -31.06
N ALA A 24 28.78 14.98 -31.37
CA ALA A 24 27.95 15.62 -30.39
C ALA A 24 27.09 14.53 -29.75
N ALA A 25 27.41 14.16 -28.50
CA ALA A 25 26.56 13.30 -27.71
C ALA A 25 25.24 14.05 -27.50
N ILE A 26 24.23 13.76 -28.33
CA ILE A 26 22.88 14.26 -28.12
C ILE A 26 22.45 13.68 -26.77
N PRO A 27 22.22 14.50 -25.73
CA PRO A 27 21.73 13.97 -24.46
C PRO A 27 20.39 13.30 -24.76
N ARG A 28 20.35 11.96 -24.66
CA ARG A 28 19.08 11.24 -24.74
C ARG A 28 18.24 11.77 -23.57
N PRO A 29 17.10 12.43 -23.82
CA PRO A 29 16.21 12.74 -22.72
C PRO A 29 15.86 11.40 -22.06
N LEU A 30 15.95 11.35 -20.73
CA LEU A 30 15.43 10.24 -19.96
C LEU A 30 13.92 10.21 -20.24
N LEU A 31 13.49 9.41 -21.22
CA LEU A 31 12.07 9.27 -21.52
C LEU A 31 11.43 8.63 -20.30
N ALA A 32 10.59 9.38 -19.60
CA ALA A 32 9.71 8.82 -18.59
C ALA A 32 8.89 7.69 -19.24
N SER A 33 8.74 6.56 -18.56
CA SER A 33 7.96 5.43 -19.06
C SER A 33 6.55 5.88 -19.42
N THR A 34 6.10 5.61 -20.64
CA THR A 34 4.73 5.89 -21.07
C THR A 34 3.75 5.02 -20.26
N PRO A 35 2.63 5.57 -19.76
CA PRO A 35 1.66 4.79 -19.00
C PRO A 35 1.12 3.58 -19.79
N GLU A 36 1.32 2.38 -19.27
CA GLU A 36 0.69 1.16 -19.76
C GLU A 36 -0.74 1.07 -19.21
N MET A 37 -1.72 1.07 -20.11
CA MET A 37 -3.13 1.03 -19.75
C MET A 37 -3.63 -0.41 -19.64
N LEU A 38 -3.75 -0.90 -18.41
CA LEU A 38 -4.23 -2.24 -18.09
C LEU A 38 -5.75 -2.26 -18.00
N SER A 39 -6.37 -3.15 -18.76
CA SER A 39 -7.84 -3.25 -18.87
C SER A 39 -8.34 -4.53 -18.22
N SER A 40 -9.56 -4.48 -17.67
CA SER A 40 -10.23 -5.67 -17.16
C SER A 40 -11.34 -6.13 -18.08
N ARG A 41 -11.57 -7.45 -18.12
CA ARG A 41 -12.73 -8.08 -18.76
C ARG A 41 -13.67 -8.77 -17.77
N THR A 42 -13.30 -8.81 -16.49
CA THR A 42 -14.09 -9.46 -15.44
C THR A 42 -14.96 -8.44 -14.73
N ALA A 43 -16.01 -8.89 -14.04
CA ALA A 43 -16.71 -8.07 -13.06
C ALA A 43 -15.86 -7.86 -11.80
N TRP A 44 -16.24 -6.89 -10.97
CA TRP A 44 -15.75 -6.79 -9.60
C TRP A 44 -16.34 -7.91 -8.75
N ILE A 45 -15.50 -8.58 -7.97
CA ILE A 45 -15.92 -9.58 -6.99
C ILE A 45 -15.77 -8.95 -5.60
N VAL A 46 -16.81 -9.06 -4.78
CA VAL A 46 -16.77 -8.67 -3.36
C VAL A 46 -16.72 -9.94 -2.52
N HIS A 47 -15.75 -10.04 -1.64
CA HIS A 47 -15.63 -11.13 -0.68
C HIS A 47 -15.72 -10.60 0.74
N TYR A 48 -16.62 -11.20 1.52
CA TYR A 48 -16.87 -10.87 2.92
C TYR A 48 -16.12 -11.91 3.75
N ALA A 49 -15.06 -11.49 4.43
CA ALA A 49 -14.29 -12.34 5.33
C ALA A 49 -14.60 -12.00 6.79
N ASP A 50 -14.16 -12.85 7.72
CA ASP A 50 -14.45 -12.72 9.16
C ASP A 50 -14.04 -11.37 9.76
N ASP A 51 -13.03 -10.71 9.19
CA ASP A 51 -12.53 -9.43 9.70
C ASP A 51 -12.05 -8.46 8.60
N SER A 52 -12.49 -8.69 7.36
CA SER A 52 -12.17 -7.81 6.24
C SER A 52 -13.20 -7.90 5.11
N CYS A 53 -13.25 -6.84 4.32
CA CYS A 53 -14.04 -6.74 3.11
C CYS A 53 -13.09 -6.56 1.94
N ARG A 54 -13.23 -7.38 0.90
CA ARG A 54 -12.28 -7.44 -0.19
C ARG A 54 -12.96 -7.21 -1.53
N LEU A 55 -12.46 -6.25 -2.30
CA LEU A 55 -12.74 -6.14 -3.74
C LEU A 55 -11.61 -6.75 -4.54
N GLY A 56 -11.97 -7.57 -5.52
CA GLY A 56 -11.03 -8.20 -6.43
C GLY A 56 -11.43 -8.00 -7.89
N ARG A 57 -10.47 -7.70 -8.75
CA ARG A 57 -10.66 -7.67 -10.21
C ARG A 57 -9.36 -7.91 -10.97
N GLU A 58 -9.45 -8.65 -12.07
CA GLU A 58 -8.30 -9.01 -12.90
C GLU A 58 -8.05 -8.01 -14.02
N PHE A 59 -6.78 -7.75 -14.32
CA PHE A 59 -6.34 -6.81 -15.34
C PHE A 59 -5.16 -7.37 -16.15
N GLY A 60 -5.03 -6.87 -17.38
CA GLY A 60 -3.91 -7.24 -18.27
C GLY A 60 -4.22 -8.44 -19.16
N ALA A 61 -3.22 -8.83 -19.96
CA ALA A 61 -3.28 -10.02 -20.80
C ALA A 61 -3.08 -11.29 -19.95
N GLU A 62 -3.50 -12.45 -20.47
CA GLU A 62 -3.49 -13.72 -19.72
C GLU A 62 -2.09 -14.10 -19.18
N GLY A 63 -1.03 -13.90 -19.96
CA GLY A 63 0.36 -14.18 -19.55
C GLY A 63 0.93 -13.20 -18.51
N ASP A 64 0.40 -11.97 -18.46
CA ASP A 64 0.87 -10.87 -17.60
C ASP A 64 -0.24 -10.38 -16.66
N LYS A 65 -1.18 -11.27 -16.33
CA LYS A 65 -2.36 -10.94 -15.54
C LYS A 65 -1.96 -10.43 -14.15
N ILE A 66 -2.62 -9.37 -13.73
CA ILE A 66 -2.52 -8.81 -12.38
C ILE A 66 -3.93 -8.75 -11.77
N MET A 67 -4.11 -9.42 -10.64
CA MET A 67 -5.28 -9.27 -9.80
C MET A 67 -5.07 -8.05 -8.90
N VAL A 68 -5.93 -7.04 -9.03
CA VAL A 68 -5.99 -5.91 -8.09
C VAL A 68 -6.95 -6.29 -6.97
N ILE A 69 -6.45 -6.21 -5.74
CA ILE A 69 -7.17 -6.53 -4.52
C ILE A 69 -7.20 -5.27 -3.65
N LEU A 70 -8.39 -4.82 -3.27
CA LEU A 70 -8.60 -3.67 -2.40
C LEU A 70 -9.28 -4.19 -1.12
N ASP A 71 -8.53 -4.19 -0.02
CA ASP A 71 -9.02 -4.63 1.29
C ASP A 71 -9.43 -3.43 2.15
N GLN A 72 -10.58 -3.54 2.81
CA GLN A 72 -10.97 -2.69 3.92
C GLN A 72 -11.16 -3.53 5.17
N PHE A 73 -10.68 -3.00 6.29
CA PHE A 73 -10.74 -3.67 7.58
C PHE A 73 -11.69 -2.98 8.57
N ALA A 74 -12.27 -1.85 8.15
CA ALA A 74 -13.31 -1.10 8.84
C ALA A 74 -14.02 -0.16 7.85
N PRO A 75 -15.20 0.38 8.20
CA PRO A 75 -15.83 1.44 7.43
C PRO A 75 -14.89 2.64 7.23
N GLY A 76 -14.88 3.19 6.02
CA GLY A 76 -14.08 4.37 5.66
C GLY A 76 -13.72 4.37 4.17
N ASP A 77 -12.78 5.24 3.81
CA ASP A 77 -12.27 5.38 2.42
C ASP A 77 -10.84 4.90 2.24
N VAL A 78 -10.23 4.34 3.28
CA VAL A 78 -8.87 3.82 3.22
C VAL A 78 -8.89 2.36 2.77
N TYR A 79 -8.10 2.04 1.75
CA TYR A 79 -7.97 0.70 1.18
C TYR A 79 -6.52 0.24 1.25
N HIS A 80 -6.32 -1.02 1.63
CA HIS A 80 -5.03 -1.70 1.52
C HIS A 80 -4.95 -2.37 0.15
N ILE A 81 -3.91 -2.09 -0.60
CA ILE A 81 -3.82 -2.49 -2.00
C ILE A 81 -2.85 -3.65 -2.11
N THR A 82 -3.34 -4.76 -2.65
CA THR A 82 -2.53 -5.92 -2.97
C THR A 82 -2.65 -6.21 -4.45
N LEU A 83 -1.51 -6.36 -5.12
CA LEU A 83 -1.43 -6.84 -6.49
C LEU A 83 -0.89 -8.27 -6.46
N ALA A 84 -1.54 -9.18 -7.19
CA ALA A 84 -1.11 -10.58 -7.27
C ALA A 84 -1.03 -11.07 -8.72
N GLY A 85 -0.08 -11.96 -8.99
CA GLY A 85 0.13 -12.58 -10.30
C GLY A 85 1.47 -12.20 -10.93
N LYS A 86 1.90 -12.97 -11.94
CA LYS A 86 3.23 -12.85 -12.59
C LYS A 86 3.54 -11.45 -13.10
N GLY A 87 2.52 -10.72 -13.58
CA GLY A 87 2.66 -9.33 -14.02
C GLY A 87 3.15 -8.37 -12.93
N THR A 88 3.26 -8.79 -11.66
CA THR A 88 3.83 -7.99 -10.56
C THR A 88 5.35 -8.14 -10.40
N GLU A 89 6.00 -9.03 -11.14
CA GLU A 89 7.46 -9.22 -11.08
C GLU A 89 8.26 -8.02 -11.61
N ARG A 90 7.69 -7.26 -12.54
CA ARG A 90 8.22 -5.98 -13.02
C ARG A 90 8.18 -4.85 -11.96
N LEU A 91 7.35 -5.01 -10.93
CA LEU A 91 7.28 -4.05 -9.83
C LEU A 91 8.48 -4.23 -8.88
N GLY A 92 8.81 -3.18 -8.14
CA GLY A 92 10.06 -3.07 -7.39
C GLY A 92 10.35 -4.16 -6.38
N LYS A 93 11.54 -4.09 -5.79
CA LYS A 93 11.93 -4.93 -4.64
C LYS A 93 11.26 -4.40 -3.36
N THR A 94 11.17 -5.26 -2.33
CA THR A 94 10.77 -4.83 -0.98
C THR A 94 11.66 -3.68 -0.51
N GLY A 95 11.06 -2.67 0.12
CA GLY A 95 11.77 -1.46 0.57
C GLY A 95 12.00 -0.42 -0.53
N SER A 96 11.54 -0.67 -1.76
CA SER A 96 11.43 0.38 -2.78
C SER A 96 10.09 1.09 -2.70
N ASP A 97 10.05 2.29 -3.28
CA ASP A 97 8.85 3.11 -3.28
C ASP A 97 8.16 3.16 -4.66
N ALA A 98 6.90 3.57 -4.65
CA ALA A 98 6.13 3.97 -5.81
C ALA A 98 5.30 5.24 -5.53
N ASP A 99 5.07 6.04 -6.56
CA ASP A 99 4.01 7.05 -6.53
C ASP A 99 2.70 6.37 -6.94
N MET A 100 1.62 6.52 -6.17
CA MET A 100 0.36 5.85 -6.51
C MET A 100 -0.87 6.63 -6.11
N GLY A 101 -2.00 6.32 -6.74
CA GLY A 101 -3.24 7.03 -6.47
C GLY A 101 -4.40 6.61 -7.36
N PHE A 102 -5.60 6.88 -6.87
CA PHE A 102 -6.85 6.76 -7.61
C PHE A 102 -7.09 7.96 -8.52
N GLY A 103 -7.84 7.73 -9.59
CA GLY A 103 -8.37 8.75 -10.51
C GLY A 103 -7.30 9.43 -11.38
N PRO A 104 -7.65 9.93 -12.57
CA PRO A 104 -6.70 10.61 -13.46
C PRO A 104 -6.32 12.02 -12.98
N GLU A 105 -7.23 12.70 -12.27
CA GLU A 105 -7.11 14.12 -11.90
C GLU A 105 -6.53 14.35 -10.50
N LEU A 106 -6.53 13.32 -9.64
CA LEU A 106 -6.04 13.45 -8.27
C LEU A 106 -4.51 13.39 -8.24
N ALA A 107 -3.89 14.10 -7.31
CA ALA A 107 -2.45 13.98 -7.08
C ALA A 107 -2.12 12.55 -6.62
N LEU A 108 -1.00 12.00 -7.09
CA LEU A 108 -0.49 10.73 -6.59
C LEU A 108 0.15 10.95 -5.21
N GLN A 109 -0.12 10.02 -4.30
CA GLN A 109 0.67 9.86 -3.09
C GLN A 109 2.10 9.52 -3.47
N LYS A 110 3.05 10.16 -2.79
CA LYS A 110 4.48 10.02 -3.05
C LYS A 110 5.10 9.01 -2.12
N GLN A 111 6.10 8.30 -2.62
CA GLN A 111 6.93 7.40 -1.82
C GLN A 111 6.13 6.36 -1.03
N VAL A 112 5.11 5.77 -1.65
CA VAL A 112 4.36 4.70 -1.02
C VAL A 112 5.21 3.44 -1.04
N GLY A 113 5.56 2.96 0.15
CA GLY A 113 6.39 1.79 0.34
C GLY A 113 5.78 0.52 -0.24
N LEU A 114 6.63 -0.31 -0.84
CA LEU A 114 6.27 -1.57 -1.49
C LEU A 114 6.85 -2.74 -0.70
N MET A 115 6.01 -3.74 -0.45
CA MET A 115 6.44 -5.02 0.11
C MET A 115 6.08 -6.18 -0.81
N ARG A 116 7.06 -7.03 -1.11
CA ARG A 116 6.83 -8.27 -1.87
C ARG A 116 6.58 -9.45 -0.95
N GLY A 117 5.82 -10.40 -1.45
CA GLY A 117 5.63 -11.72 -0.85
C GLY A 117 5.17 -12.73 -1.88
N THR A 118 4.74 -13.88 -1.41
CA THR A 118 4.07 -14.90 -2.20
C THR A 118 2.75 -15.26 -1.53
N ASN A 119 1.70 -15.51 -2.31
CA ASN A 119 0.45 -16.03 -1.77
C ASN A 119 0.55 -17.54 -1.49
N THR A 120 -0.50 -18.13 -0.94
CA THR A 120 -0.58 -19.57 -0.66
C THR A 120 -0.51 -20.46 -1.90
N ALA A 121 -0.84 -19.92 -3.08
CA ALA A 121 -0.69 -20.60 -4.36
C ALA A 121 0.73 -20.45 -4.96
N GLY A 122 1.65 -19.76 -4.26
CA GLY A 122 3.02 -19.51 -4.71
C GLY A 122 3.15 -18.40 -5.75
N GLU A 123 2.08 -17.63 -6.02
CA GLU A 123 2.15 -16.50 -6.95
C GLU A 123 2.79 -15.28 -6.29
N PRO A 124 3.54 -14.47 -7.06
CA PRO A 124 4.12 -13.24 -6.54
C PRO A 124 3.02 -12.24 -6.16
N VAL A 125 3.23 -11.60 -5.01
CA VAL A 125 2.35 -10.59 -4.43
C VAL A 125 3.14 -9.33 -4.14
N VAL A 126 2.50 -8.19 -4.36
CA VAL A 126 2.99 -6.86 -4.01
C VAL A 126 1.94 -6.14 -3.17
N VAL A 127 2.29 -5.76 -1.95
CA VAL A 127 1.45 -4.96 -1.05
C VAL A 127 1.92 -3.51 -1.11
N LEU A 128 0.95 -2.60 -1.22
CA LEU A 128 1.11 -1.16 -1.39
C LEU A 128 0.12 -0.41 -0.49
N GLY A 129 0.54 0.71 0.08
CA GLY A 129 -0.36 1.54 0.87
C GLY A 129 -0.72 0.91 2.23
N PRO A 130 -1.53 1.61 3.05
CA PRO A 130 -2.89 2.05 2.72
C PRO A 130 -2.99 3.28 1.80
N LEU A 131 -4.14 3.43 1.13
CA LEU A 131 -4.47 4.59 0.28
C LEU A 131 -5.93 5.02 0.50
N ASP A 132 -6.16 6.30 0.75
CA ASP A 132 -7.50 6.91 0.75
C ASP A 132 -8.04 7.07 -0.69
N LEU A 133 -9.35 6.90 -0.90
CA LEU A 133 -9.98 6.99 -2.23
C LEU A 133 -9.74 8.32 -2.95
N LEU A 134 -9.52 9.41 -2.23
CA LEU A 134 -9.22 10.72 -2.79
C LEU A 134 -7.72 11.04 -2.74
N ASN A 135 -6.89 10.03 -2.47
CA ASN A 135 -5.46 10.15 -2.25
C ASN A 135 -5.11 11.18 -1.16
N ARG A 136 -5.96 11.31 -0.13
CA ARG A 136 -5.63 12.09 1.08
C ARG A 136 -4.66 11.29 1.96
N ASP A 137 -4.10 11.96 2.96
CA ASP A 137 -3.30 11.27 3.97
C ASP A 137 -4.16 10.19 4.67
N SER A 138 -3.64 8.98 4.82
CA SER A 138 -4.42 7.88 5.38
C SER A 138 -4.43 7.85 6.91
N GLU A 139 -3.56 8.62 7.57
CA GLU A 139 -3.44 8.67 9.03
C GLU A 139 -4.40 9.68 9.67
N GLY A 140 -5.02 10.56 8.87
CA GLY A 140 -5.97 11.58 9.31
C GLY A 140 -7.43 11.14 9.34
N ALA A 141 -8.21 11.74 10.24
CA ALA A 141 -9.67 11.66 10.17
C ALA A 141 -10.17 12.51 9.01
N HIS A 142 -10.70 11.88 7.97
CA HIS A 142 -11.26 12.55 6.81
C HIS A 142 -12.77 12.30 6.68
N PRO A 143 -13.55 13.29 6.19
CA PRO A 143 -14.93 13.04 5.86
C PRO A 143 -15.00 12.01 4.72
N PRO A 144 -16.03 11.13 4.72
CA PRO A 144 -16.24 10.19 3.63
C PRO A 144 -16.34 10.89 2.28
N ALA A 145 -15.80 10.26 1.24
CA ALA A 145 -15.88 10.71 -0.13
C ALA A 145 -17.34 10.78 -0.58
N THR A 146 -17.71 11.89 -1.20
CA THR A 146 -19.05 12.09 -1.72
C THR A 146 -19.31 11.19 -2.93
N ALA A 147 -20.59 10.94 -3.24
CA ALA A 147 -20.96 10.15 -4.42
C ALA A 147 -20.39 10.75 -5.73
N ALA A 148 -20.31 12.08 -5.83
CA ALA A 148 -19.75 12.76 -6.99
C ALA A 148 -18.24 12.55 -7.12
N GLU A 149 -17.50 12.56 -6.01
CA GLU A 149 -16.06 12.25 -6.02
C GLU A 149 -15.82 10.79 -6.35
N VAL A 150 -16.57 9.87 -5.74
CA VAL A 150 -16.50 8.43 -6.04
C VAL A 150 -16.76 8.15 -7.52
N ALA A 151 -17.69 8.86 -8.16
CA ALA A 151 -17.99 8.68 -9.59
C ALA A 151 -16.81 9.01 -10.52
N LYS A 152 -15.85 9.82 -10.07
CA LYS A 152 -14.62 10.20 -10.80
C LYS A 152 -13.49 9.18 -10.64
N ILE A 153 -13.59 8.26 -9.68
CA ILE A 153 -12.58 7.21 -9.46
C ILE A 153 -12.75 6.13 -10.52
N ARG A 154 -11.93 6.21 -11.57
CA ARG A 154 -11.96 5.28 -12.72
C ARG A 154 -10.65 4.56 -12.98
N GLU A 155 -9.59 4.95 -12.29
CA GLU A 155 -8.22 4.47 -12.49
C GLU A 155 -7.53 4.25 -11.15
N LEU A 156 -6.65 3.26 -11.10
CA LEU A 156 -5.58 3.16 -10.10
C LEU A 156 -4.27 3.30 -10.85
N ARG A 157 -3.41 4.21 -10.44
CA ARG A 157 -2.14 4.52 -11.09
C ARG A 157 -1.00 4.18 -10.16
N ILE A 158 0.05 3.57 -10.70
CA ILE A 158 1.28 3.22 -9.99
C ILE A 158 2.45 3.63 -10.88
N ARG A 159 3.20 4.62 -10.43
CA ARG A 159 4.32 5.21 -11.15
C ARG A 159 5.62 5.02 -10.39
N ARG A 160 6.63 4.57 -11.12
CA ARG A 160 8.01 4.36 -10.69
C ARG A 160 8.91 4.89 -11.80
N LYS A 161 10.22 4.97 -11.54
CA LYS A 161 11.19 5.44 -12.55
C LYS A 161 11.21 4.57 -13.82
N SER A 162 10.96 3.27 -13.67
CA SER A 162 11.04 2.27 -14.75
C SER A 162 9.69 1.75 -15.21
N GLU A 163 8.60 2.07 -14.51
CA GLU A 163 7.27 1.48 -14.72
C GLU A 163 6.21 2.55 -14.49
N ASP A 164 5.22 2.65 -15.38
CA ASP A 164 4.03 3.48 -15.20
C ASP A 164 2.82 2.65 -15.59
N LEU A 165 2.11 2.12 -14.59
CA LEU A 165 0.95 1.25 -14.78
C LEU A 165 -0.33 1.98 -14.41
N THR A 166 -1.32 1.93 -15.29
CA THR A 166 -2.65 2.48 -15.05
C THR A 166 -3.72 1.41 -15.23
N PHE A 167 -4.38 1.02 -14.14
CA PHE A 167 -5.47 0.05 -14.13
C PHE A 167 -6.80 0.75 -14.39
N ARG A 168 -7.48 0.42 -15.49
CA ARG A 168 -8.81 0.96 -15.84
C ARG A 168 -9.92 0.31 -15.02
N LEU A 169 -10.13 0.80 -13.80
CA LEU A 169 -11.08 0.28 -12.82
C LEU A 169 -12.54 0.32 -13.29
N GLY A 170 -12.87 1.24 -14.20
CA GLY A 170 -14.25 1.49 -14.65
C GLY A 170 -15.10 2.15 -13.56
N THR A 171 -16.43 2.08 -13.68
CA THR A 171 -17.33 2.54 -12.61
C THR A 171 -17.19 1.65 -11.38
N MET A 172 -16.96 2.24 -10.21
CA MET A 172 -16.83 1.50 -8.96
C MET A 172 -18.05 1.61 -8.03
N THR A 173 -19.09 2.37 -8.40
CA THR A 173 -20.23 2.70 -7.52
C THR A 173 -20.86 1.48 -6.85
N SER A 174 -21.22 0.45 -7.61
CA SER A 174 -21.85 -0.77 -7.06
C SER A 174 -20.87 -1.61 -6.23
N ALA A 175 -19.61 -1.71 -6.65
CA ALA A 175 -18.58 -2.45 -5.92
C ALA A 175 -18.31 -1.81 -4.54
N LEU A 176 -18.17 -0.49 -4.51
CA LEU A 176 -17.96 0.27 -3.27
C LEU A 176 -19.23 0.30 -2.40
N ALA A 177 -20.43 0.21 -2.99
CA ALA A 177 -21.66 0.01 -2.21
C ALA A 177 -21.65 -1.34 -1.50
N GLY A 178 -21.25 -2.42 -2.18
CA GLY A 178 -21.06 -3.74 -1.55
C GLY A 178 -20.04 -3.70 -0.40
N MET A 179 -18.92 -2.99 -0.57
CA MET A 179 -17.93 -2.80 0.50
C MET A 179 -18.49 -2.05 1.71
N ARG A 180 -19.30 -1.01 1.50
CA ARG A 180 -19.97 -0.29 2.59
C ARG A 180 -20.95 -1.20 3.34
N THR A 181 -21.71 -2.02 2.63
CA THR A 181 -22.58 -3.02 3.28
C THR A 181 -21.75 -4.01 4.10
N CYS A 182 -20.69 -4.58 3.51
CA CYS A 182 -19.79 -5.50 4.19
C CYS A 182 -19.19 -4.91 5.47
N THR A 183 -18.65 -3.70 5.40
CA THR A 183 -18.00 -3.06 6.55
C THR A 183 -19.00 -2.66 7.64
N ALA A 184 -20.24 -2.31 7.27
CA ALA A 184 -21.31 -2.12 8.25
C ALA A 184 -21.68 -3.43 8.96
N ASP A 185 -21.69 -4.57 8.25
CA ASP A 185 -21.93 -5.87 8.88
C ASP A 185 -20.77 -6.31 9.79
N LEU A 186 -19.52 -5.99 9.44
CA LEU A 186 -18.39 -6.18 10.36
C LEU A 186 -18.59 -5.42 11.68
N VAL A 187 -19.04 -4.16 11.62
CA VAL A 187 -19.31 -3.37 12.85
C VAL A 187 -20.36 -4.06 13.74
N LYS A 188 -21.41 -4.65 13.15
CA LYS A 188 -22.39 -5.46 13.91
C LYS A 188 -21.74 -6.67 14.56
N LEU A 189 -20.89 -7.40 13.81
CA LEU A 189 -20.17 -8.57 14.32
C LEU A 189 -19.23 -8.21 15.48
N TRP A 190 -18.72 -6.98 15.52
CA TRP A 190 -17.90 -6.49 16.63
C TRP A 190 -18.73 -6.04 17.85
N GLY A 191 -20.05 -6.16 17.80
CA GLY A 191 -20.96 -5.81 18.90
C GLY A 191 -21.29 -4.32 18.98
N LEU A 192 -21.14 -3.57 17.90
CA LEU A 192 -21.44 -2.14 17.83
C LEU A 192 -22.61 -1.88 16.86
N ASP A 193 -23.30 -0.74 17.04
CA ASP A 193 -24.34 -0.28 16.11
C ASP A 193 -23.72 0.51 14.95
N PRO A 194 -23.79 0.03 13.69
CA PRO A 194 -23.21 0.73 12.54
C PRO A 194 -23.78 2.12 12.31
N VAL A 195 -25.07 2.34 12.61
CA VAL A 195 -25.71 3.65 12.43
C VAL A 195 -25.19 4.63 13.46
N GLN A 196 -25.05 4.22 14.72
CA GLN A 196 -24.41 5.04 15.75
C GLN A 196 -22.96 5.37 15.36
N GLN A 197 -22.16 4.37 14.96
CA GLN A 197 -20.75 4.56 14.63
C GLN A 197 -20.56 5.51 13.43
N GLN A 198 -21.42 5.42 12.41
CA GLN A 198 -21.38 6.33 11.26
C GLN A 198 -21.75 7.78 11.62
N ASN A 199 -22.50 7.98 12.71
CA ASN A 199 -23.03 9.28 13.12
C ASN A 199 -22.34 9.87 14.35
N LEU A 200 -21.20 9.31 14.77
CA LEU A 200 -20.39 9.86 15.86
C LEU A 200 -20.00 11.32 15.58
N ALA A 201 -20.01 12.15 16.62
CA ALA A 201 -19.47 13.50 16.58
C ALA A 201 -17.94 13.51 16.61
N SER A 202 -17.35 12.55 17.34
CA SER A 202 -15.91 12.33 17.36
C SER A 202 -15.59 10.84 17.44
N LEU A 203 -14.56 10.43 16.71
CA LEU A 203 -13.96 9.09 16.81
C LEU A 203 -13.05 9.01 18.05
N PRO A 204 -12.65 7.80 18.50
CA PRO A 204 -11.65 7.68 19.54
C PRO A 204 -10.32 8.31 19.11
N ALA A 205 -9.79 9.21 19.92
CA ALA A 205 -8.56 9.94 19.62
C ALA A 205 -7.43 9.49 20.56
N PRO A 206 -6.24 9.13 20.05
CA PRO A 206 -5.09 8.79 20.89
C PRO A 206 -4.75 9.91 21.90
N LEU A 207 -4.74 9.61 23.21
CA LEU A 207 -4.29 10.57 24.24
C LEU A 207 -2.78 10.82 24.20
N THR A 208 -2.05 9.87 23.63
CA THR A 208 -0.60 9.91 23.48
C THR A 208 -0.23 9.52 22.07
N SER A 209 0.90 10.05 21.58
CA SER A 209 1.43 9.66 20.27
C SER A 209 1.59 8.13 20.20
N PRO A 210 1.19 7.48 19.09
CA PRO A 210 1.37 6.04 18.90
C PRO A 210 2.80 5.54 19.12
N SER A 211 3.81 6.39 18.89
CA SER A 211 5.23 6.12 19.17
C SER A 211 5.54 5.84 20.65
N LYS A 212 4.63 6.19 21.57
CA LYS A 212 4.76 5.86 23.00
C LYS A 212 4.20 4.48 23.33
N TRP A 213 3.33 3.92 22.48
CA TRP A 213 2.76 2.59 22.67
C TRP A 213 3.75 1.51 22.24
N LEU A 214 4.39 1.71 21.09
CA LEU A 214 5.43 0.82 20.56
C LEU A 214 6.75 1.58 20.43
N LYS A 215 7.76 1.15 21.18
CA LYS A 215 9.09 1.75 21.21
C LYS A 215 10.07 0.88 20.45
N SER A 216 11.14 1.47 19.92
CA SER A 216 12.21 0.71 19.27
C SER A 216 12.85 -0.33 20.21
N SER A 217 12.84 -0.09 21.52
CA SER A 217 13.32 -1.04 22.53
C SER A 217 12.45 -2.28 22.67
N ASP A 218 11.19 -2.25 22.21
CA ASP A 218 10.29 -3.39 22.24
C ASP A 218 10.56 -4.37 21.08
N TYR A 219 11.40 -4.01 20.11
CA TYR A 219 11.68 -4.84 18.93
C TYR A 219 12.14 -6.24 19.34
N PRO A 220 11.49 -7.33 18.85
CA PRO A 220 11.89 -8.67 19.23
C PRO A 220 13.33 -8.98 18.86
N LYS A 221 14.16 -9.34 19.86
CA LYS A 221 15.62 -9.53 19.67
C LYS A 221 15.95 -10.61 18.62
N LYS A 222 15.12 -11.66 18.50
CA LYS A 222 15.31 -12.73 17.52
C LYS A 222 15.04 -12.23 16.10
N ALA A 223 13.94 -11.52 15.90
CA ALA A 223 13.58 -10.89 14.63
C ALA A 223 14.64 -9.86 14.20
N LEU A 224 15.11 -9.03 15.14
CA LEU A 224 16.16 -8.04 14.89
C LEU A 224 17.45 -8.67 14.35
N ARG A 225 17.91 -9.78 14.96
CA ARG A 225 19.13 -10.49 14.49
C ARG A 225 19.00 -11.07 13.08
N LYS A 226 17.77 -11.27 12.60
CA LYS A 226 17.48 -11.82 11.27
C LYS A 226 17.07 -10.75 10.26
N ASN A 227 17.06 -9.47 10.65
CA ASN A 227 16.53 -8.37 9.86
C ASN A 227 15.09 -8.64 9.36
N GLU A 228 14.31 -9.38 10.15
CA GLU A 228 12.88 -9.58 9.87
C GLU A 228 12.15 -8.25 10.04
N GLN A 229 11.06 -8.03 9.32
CA GLN A 229 10.27 -6.80 9.37
C GLN A 229 8.78 -7.16 9.30
N ALA A 230 7.88 -6.32 9.79
CA ALA A 230 6.46 -6.62 9.69
C ALA A 230 5.60 -5.38 9.54
N LEU A 231 4.59 -5.48 8.69
CA LEU A 231 3.38 -4.66 8.82
C LEU A 231 2.37 -5.46 9.64
N VAL A 232 1.77 -4.82 10.62
CA VAL A 232 0.75 -5.41 11.49
C VAL A 232 -0.42 -4.44 11.59
N SER A 233 -1.49 -4.71 10.85
CA SER A 233 -2.74 -3.96 10.94
C SER A 233 -3.64 -4.59 12.01
N PHE A 234 -4.21 -3.74 12.84
CA PHE A 234 -4.98 -4.16 14.01
C PHE A 234 -6.25 -3.33 14.19
N ARG A 235 -7.22 -3.90 14.90
CA ARG A 235 -8.37 -3.22 15.49
C ARG A 235 -8.27 -3.28 17.01
N LEU A 236 -8.43 -2.14 17.67
CA LEU A 236 -8.75 -2.04 19.08
C LEU A 236 -10.25 -1.80 19.25
N MET A 237 -10.89 -2.52 20.15
CA MET A 237 -12.18 -2.13 20.71
C MET A 237 -11.92 -1.20 21.89
N ILE A 238 -12.63 -0.08 21.96
CA ILE A 238 -12.43 0.97 22.95
C ILE A 238 -13.76 1.18 23.68
N ASP A 239 -13.75 1.09 25.00
CA ASP A 239 -14.95 1.36 25.80
C ASP A 239 -15.26 2.87 25.94
N ALA A 240 -16.40 3.19 26.55
CA ALA A 240 -16.81 4.57 26.78
C ALA A 240 -15.90 5.37 27.74
N SER A 241 -14.94 4.71 28.42
CA SER A 241 -13.90 5.38 29.23
C SER A 241 -12.65 5.75 28.41
N GLY A 242 -12.56 5.29 27.16
CA GLY A 242 -11.37 5.46 26.33
C GLY A 242 -10.29 4.40 26.54
N THR A 243 -10.65 3.27 27.16
CA THR A 243 -9.73 2.16 27.44
C THR A 243 -9.89 1.06 26.38
N PRO A 244 -8.78 0.56 25.79
CA PRO A 244 -8.83 -0.62 24.93
C PRO A 244 -9.28 -1.86 25.72
N THR A 245 -10.30 -2.57 25.21
CA THR A 245 -10.87 -3.78 25.82
C THR A 245 -10.58 -5.06 25.04
N LEU A 246 -10.28 -4.95 23.75
CA LEU A 246 -9.88 -6.06 22.90
C LEU A 246 -8.94 -5.58 21.81
N CYS A 247 -7.93 -6.38 21.48
CA CYS A 247 -7.07 -6.18 20.31
C CYS A 247 -7.21 -7.37 19.35
N ARG A 248 -7.44 -7.09 18.07
CA ARG A 248 -7.55 -8.07 17.01
C ARG A 248 -6.59 -7.73 15.89
N ILE A 249 -5.72 -8.65 15.52
CA ILE A 249 -4.89 -8.52 14.31
C ILE A 249 -5.75 -8.86 13.10
N GLN A 250 -5.77 -7.94 12.13
CA GLN A 250 -6.59 -8.03 10.92
C GLN A 250 -5.76 -8.55 9.74
N VAL A 251 -4.57 -7.99 9.54
CA VAL A 251 -3.58 -8.49 8.57
C VAL A 251 -2.16 -8.27 9.08
N ALA A 252 -1.26 -9.17 8.72
CA ALA A 252 0.16 -9.01 9.03
C ALA A 252 1.04 -9.72 8.00
N THR A 253 2.16 -9.11 7.62
CA THR A 253 3.06 -9.62 6.57
C THR A 253 4.00 -10.74 7.06
N GLN A 254 4.29 -10.82 8.36
CA GLN A 254 5.28 -11.75 8.93
C GLN A 254 4.86 -12.31 10.33
N SER A 255 5.82 -13.01 10.95
CA SER A 255 5.83 -13.86 12.16
C SER A 255 4.74 -13.66 13.23
N PRO A 256 4.27 -14.75 13.88
CA PRO A 256 3.43 -14.71 15.08
C PRO A 256 3.95 -13.78 16.19
N GLU A 257 5.27 -13.67 16.35
CA GLU A 257 5.90 -12.88 17.43
C GLU A 257 5.55 -11.39 17.34
N PHE A 258 5.54 -10.79 16.14
CA PHE A 258 5.16 -9.39 15.97
C PHE A 258 3.67 -9.16 16.24
N LYS A 259 2.81 -10.14 15.91
CA LYS A 259 1.35 -10.05 16.10
C LYS A 259 0.99 -10.02 17.58
N GLU A 260 1.52 -10.98 18.33
CA GLU A 260 1.29 -11.12 19.77
C GLU A 260 1.81 -9.90 20.52
N LEU A 261 3.07 -9.52 20.27
CA LEU A 261 3.69 -8.37 20.92
C LEU A 261 2.93 -7.06 20.63
N THR A 262 2.49 -6.85 19.39
CA THR A 262 1.76 -5.64 19.01
C THR A 262 0.50 -5.49 19.86
N CYS A 263 -0.32 -6.55 19.96
CA CYS A 263 -1.54 -6.48 20.76
C CYS A 263 -1.24 -6.34 22.27
N GLU A 264 -0.25 -7.05 22.81
CA GLU A 264 0.13 -6.93 24.22
C GLU A 264 0.47 -5.47 24.58
N LEU A 265 1.32 -4.84 23.78
CA LEU A 265 1.77 -3.47 24.03
C LEU A 265 0.65 -2.45 23.89
N LEU A 266 -0.19 -2.59 22.85
CA LEU A 266 -1.33 -1.70 22.63
C LEU A 266 -2.34 -1.78 23.78
N MET A 267 -2.72 -2.98 24.20
CA MET A 267 -3.64 -3.17 25.33
C MET A 267 -3.09 -2.57 26.63
N LYS A 268 -1.77 -2.72 26.85
CA LYS A 268 -1.09 -2.22 28.04
C LYS A 268 -0.96 -0.70 28.05
N ARG A 269 -0.63 -0.07 26.91
CA ARG A 269 -0.13 1.32 26.86
C ARG A 269 -1.03 2.30 26.12
N ALA A 270 -1.88 1.84 25.19
CA ALA A 270 -2.72 2.73 24.41
C ALA A 270 -3.88 3.25 25.25
N ARG A 271 -4.15 4.55 25.17
CA ARG A 271 -5.25 5.23 25.85
C ARG A 271 -5.83 6.28 24.92
N PHE A 272 -7.14 6.46 24.98
CA PHE A 272 -7.89 7.27 24.04
C PHE A 272 -8.81 8.26 24.79
N GLU A 273 -9.09 9.38 24.15
CA GLU A 273 -10.36 10.06 24.37
C GLU A 273 -11.44 9.18 23.75
N PRO A 274 -12.56 8.92 24.46
CA PRO A 274 -13.60 8.05 23.93
C PRO A 274 -14.28 8.67 22.71
N ALA A 275 -14.89 7.82 21.89
CA ALA A 275 -15.84 8.29 20.89
C ALA A 275 -17.02 9.00 21.56
N ARG A 276 -17.56 10.00 20.88
CA ARG A 276 -18.77 10.71 21.34
C ARG A 276 -19.83 10.73 20.26
N ASP A 277 -21.07 10.51 20.66
CA ASP A 277 -22.22 10.73 19.79
C ASP A 277 -22.53 12.22 19.63
N ARG A 278 -23.57 12.57 18.86
CA ARG A 278 -23.98 13.97 18.62
C ARG A 278 -24.53 14.69 19.85
N SER A 279 -24.88 13.97 20.91
CA SER A 279 -25.27 14.55 22.20
C SER A 279 -24.05 14.86 23.08
N GLY A 280 -22.85 14.42 22.69
CA GLY A 280 -21.64 14.50 23.48
C GLY A 280 -21.45 13.33 24.44
N THR A 281 -22.34 12.34 24.42
CA THR A 281 -22.26 11.15 25.29
C THR A 281 -21.14 10.25 24.81
N ALA A 282 -20.29 9.81 25.75
CA ALA A 282 -19.22 8.87 25.45
C ALA A 282 -19.79 7.47 25.18
N VAL A 283 -19.37 6.84 24.09
CA VAL A 283 -19.87 5.53 23.66
C VAL A 283 -18.72 4.59 23.28
N PRO A 284 -18.91 3.27 23.40
CA PRO A 284 -17.94 2.31 22.87
C PRO A 284 -17.74 2.47 21.36
N SER A 285 -16.53 2.24 20.89
CA SER A 285 -16.17 2.34 19.48
C SER A 285 -14.93 1.49 19.20
N TYR A 286 -14.30 1.71 18.04
CA TYR A 286 -13.10 1.00 17.62
C TYR A 286 -12.06 1.96 17.06
N HIS A 287 -10.82 1.51 17.03
CA HIS A 287 -9.71 2.19 16.36
C HIS A 287 -8.94 1.18 15.52
N VAL A 288 -8.72 1.50 14.24
CA VAL A 288 -7.90 0.70 13.33
C VAL A 288 -6.64 1.45 12.97
N ASN A 289 -5.50 0.75 12.94
CA ASN A 289 -4.24 1.32 12.51
C ASN A 289 -3.27 0.22 12.07
N THR A 290 -2.12 0.62 11.51
CA THR A 290 -1.03 -0.29 11.12
C THR A 290 0.26 0.08 11.81
N VAL A 291 0.87 -0.88 12.49
CA VAL A 291 2.25 -0.78 12.98
C VAL A 291 3.20 -1.24 11.89
N ARG A 292 4.27 -0.46 11.67
CA ARG A 292 5.41 -0.84 10.82
C ARG A 292 6.62 -1.17 11.69
N TRP A 293 6.92 -2.46 11.83
CA TRP A 293 8.16 -2.95 12.44
C TRP A 293 9.26 -2.99 11.40
N ILE A 294 10.07 -1.94 11.36
CA ILE A 294 11.22 -1.84 10.45
C ILE A 294 12.51 -1.74 11.25
N VAL A 295 13.55 -2.43 10.79
CA VAL A 295 14.93 -2.17 11.22
C VAL A 295 15.39 -0.91 10.49
N ALA A 296 15.96 0.06 11.22
CA ALA A 296 16.56 1.23 10.60
C ALA A 296 17.85 0.83 9.89
N ASP A 297 18.07 1.36 8.69
CA ASP A 297 19.30 1.20 7.92
C ASP A 297 20.52 1.83 8.63
#